data_AF-A0A7K2XLA9-F1
#
_entry.id   AF-A0A7K2XLA9-F1
#
_cell.length_a   1.000
_cell.length_b   1.000
_cell.length_c   1.000
_cell.angle_alpha   90.00
_cell.angle_beta   90.00
_cell.angle_gamma   90.00
#
_symmetry.space_group_name_H-M   'P 1'
#
loop_
_entity.id
_entity.type
_entity.pdbx_description
1 polymer ?
#
loop_
_entity_poly.entity_id
_entity_poly.type
_entity_poly.pdbx_seq_one_letter_code
_entity_poly.pdbx_strand_id
1 'polypeptide(L)' 'MSERASATGVPGGDPDDGPGPFGARLRALRRRAGLSQETAAARAGISTRALRDIECGRVRRPQ' A
#
# COMPACT_ATOMS: atom_id res chain seq x y z
N MET A 1 -23.27 -34.33 24.54
CA MET A 1 -22.80 -32.97 24.83
C MET A 1 -21.95 -32.52 23.65
N SER A 2 -22.54 -31.75 22.74
CA SER A 2 -21.87 -31.07 21.63
C SER A 2 -21.02 -29.94 22.16
N GLU A 3 -19.77 -29.79 21.71
CA GLU A 3 -19.24 -28.47 21.38
C GLU A 3 -18.41 -28.60 20.11
N ARG A 4 -18.94 -27.96 19.06
CA ARG A 4 -18.43 -28.01 17.70
C ARG A 4 -17.18 -27.14 17.62
N ALA A 5 -16.05 -27.76 17.27
CA ALA A 5 -15.04 -27.07 16.49
C ALA A 5 -15.67 -26.70 15.14
N SER A 6 -15.77 -25.42 14.82
CA SER A 6 -15.83 -24.95 13.43
C SER A 6 -15.52 -23.48 13.37
N ALA A 7 -14.44 -23.21 12.66
CA ALA A 7 -14.06 -21.94 12.11
C ALA A 7 -15.27 -21.19 11.53
N THR A 8 -15.36 -19.89 11.81
CA THR A 8 -16.05 -18.94 10.93
C THR A 8 -15.14 -17.73 10.84
N GLY A 9 -14.67 -17.49 9.62
CA GLY A 9 -13.60 -16.56 9.30
C GLY A 9 -13.89 -15.14 9.73
N VAL A 10 -12.83 -14.44 10.11
CA VAL A 10 -12.85 -13.00 10.27
C VAL A 10 -12.87 -12.41 8.86
N PRO A 11 -13.96 -11.76 8.40
CA PRO A 11 -13.92 -10.97 7.19
C PRO A 11 -13.41 -9.59 7.60
N GLY A 12 -12.10 -9.47 7.73
CA GLY A 12 -11.44 -8.21 8.07
C GLY A 12 -10.63 -7.70 6.88
N GLY A 13 -11.29 -7.47 5.74
CA GLY A 13 -10.70 -6.59 4.73
C GLY A 13 -10.59 -5.22 5.38
N ASP A 14 -9.39 -4.85 5.84
CA ASP A 14 -9.15 -3.61 6.55
C ASP A 14 -9.60 -2.42 5.68
N PRO A 15 -10.35 -1.44 6.22
CA PRO A 15 -10.83 -0.27 5.48
C PRO A 15 -9.73 0.72 5.03
N ASP A 16 -8.46 0.31 5.06
CA ASP A 16 -7.28 1.10 4.65
C ASP A 16 -6.81 0.72 3.22
N ASP A 17 -7.70 0.17 2.37
CA ASP A 17 -7.42 -0.09 0.94
C ASP A 17 -7.34 1.20 0.09
N GLY A 18 -7.54 2.36 0.72
CA GLY A 18 -7.29 3.67 0.13
C GLY A 18 -5.83 4.10 0.32
N PRO A 19 -5.28 4.93 -0.58
CA PRO A 19 -3.96 5.50 -0.36
C PRO A 19 -3.97 6.31 0.95
N GLY A 20 -3.29 5.80 1.98
CA GLY A 20 -3.08 6.54 3.22
C GLY A 20 -2.51 7.95 2.94
N PRO A 21 -2.66 8.91 3.88
CA PRO A 21 -2.36 10.32 3.63
C PRO A 21 -0.94 10.57 3.12
N PHE A 22 0.01 9.70 3.45
CA PHE A 22 1.37 9.72 2.90
C PHE A 22 1.44 9.31 1.42
N GLY A 23 0.88 8.15 1.05
CA GLY A 23 0.91 7.64 -0.32
C GLY A 23 0.23 8.59 -1.32
N ALA A 24 -0.89 9.18 -0.91
CA ALA A 24 -1.59 10.20 -1.70
C ALA A 24 -0.73 11.46 -1.92
N ARG A 25 -0.04 11.95 -0.87
CA ARG A 25 0.86 13.11 -0.96
C ARG A 25 2.07 12.83 -1.83
N LEU A 26 2.68 11.65 -1.70
CA LEU A 26 3.81 11.22 -2.51
C LEU A 26 3.43 11.18 -4.00
N ARG A 27 2.29 10.57 -4.32
CA ARG A 27 1.76 10.52 -5.70
C ARG A 27 1.52 11.92 -6.28
N ALA A 28 0.98 12.84 -5.47
CA ALA A 28 0.75 14.21 -5.90
C ALA A 28 2.06 14.95 -6.21
N LEU A 29 3.07 14.85 -5.35
CA LEU A 29 4.38 15.45 -5.57
C LEU A 29 5.05 14.89 -6.82
N ARG A 30 5.03 13.56 -7.00
CA ARG A 30 5.58 12.90 -8.19
C ARG A 30 4.96 13.42 -9.47
N ARG A 31 3.63 13.55 -9.50
CA ARG A 31 2.88 14.08 -10.66
C ARG A 31 3.20 15.55 -10.93
N ARG A 32 3.29 16.39 -9.91
CA ARG A 32 3.68 17.81 -10.04
C ARG A 32 5.11 17.95 -10.57
N ALA A 33 5.98 17.00 -10.27
CA ALA A 33 7.33 16.92 -10.81
C ALA A 33 7.41 16.29 -12.22
N GLY A 34 6.28 15.87 -12.81
CA GLY A 34 6.25 15.25 -14.15
C GLY A 34 6.90 13.86 -14.21
N LEU A 35 7.05 13.17 -13.07
CA LEU A 35 7.77 11.90 -13.01
C LEU A 35 6.82 10.70 -13.17
N SER A 36 7.23 9.72 -13.97
CA SER A 36 6.62 8.38 -13.96
C SER A 36 6.95 7.66 -12.65
N GLN A 37 6.23 6.57 -12.34
CA GLN A 37 6.58 5.73 -11.19
C GLN A 37 7.98 5.11 -11.37
N GLU A 38 8.34 4.68 -12.57
CA GLU A 38 9.66 4.10 -12.85
C GLU A 38 10.78 5.11 -12.60
N THR A 39 10.67 6.33 -13.12
CA THR A 39 11.70 7.36 -12.94
C THR A 39 11.84 7.77 -11.48
N ALA A 40 10.72 7.90 -10.76
CA ALA A 40 10.75 8.23 -9.34
C ALA A 40 11.35 7.09 -8.50
N ALA A 41 11.00 5.84 -8.80
CA ALA A 41 11.52 4.66 -8.10
C ALA A 41 13.03 4.51 -8.32
N ALA A 42 13.50 4.67 -9.56
CA ALA A 42 14.92 4.63 -9.89
C ALA A 42 15.72 5.70 -9.13
N ARG A 43 15.20 6.94 -9.05
CA ARG A 43 15.85 8.03 -8.28
C ARG A 43 15.87 7.76 -6.78
N ALA A 44 14.88 7.05 -6.25
CA ALA A 44 14.78 6.70 -4.84
C ALA A 44 15.53 5.40 -4.48
N GLY A 45 16.10 4.69 -5.45
CA GLY A 45 16.79 3.42 -5.22
C GLY A 45 15.86 2.27 -4.80
N ILE A 46 14.58 2.31 -5.17
CA ILE A 46 13.57 1.29 -4.86
C ILE A 46 12.95 0.71 -6.13
N SER A 47 12.27 -0.43 -6.01
CA SER A 47 11.53 -0.99 -7.14
C SER A 47 10.27 -0.17 -7.46
N THR A 48 9.87 -0.14 -8.73
CA THR A 48 8.59 0.48 -9.16
C THR A 48 7.40 -0.12 -8.42
N ARG A 49 7.45 -1.43 -8.13
CA ARG A 49 6.44 -2.13 -7.31
C ARG A 49 6.39 -1.58 -5.89
N ALA A 50 7.53 -1.43 -5.23
CA ALA A 50 7.60 -0.86 -3.88
C ALA A 50 7.03 0.56 -3.85
N LEU A 51 7.39 1.40 -4.84
CA LEU A 51 6.82 2.74 -4.95
C LEU A 51 5.30 2.70 -5.13
N ARG A 52 4.78 1.82 -5.99
CA ARG A 52 3.33 1.65 -6.18
C ARG A 52 2.63 1.23 -4.89
N ASP A 53 3.19 0.28 -4.16
CA ASP A 53 2.59 -0.21 -2.93
C ASP A 53 2.60 0.87 -1.83
N ILE A 54 3.65 1.70 -1.77
CA ILE A 54 3.69 2.91 -0.92
C ILE A 54 2.62 3.93 -1.34
N GLU A 55 2.53 4.26 -2.63
CA GLU A 55 1.54 5.21 -3.15
C GLU A 55 0.09 4.74 -2.93
N CYS A 56 -0.14 3.43 -2.92
CA CYS A 56 -1.43 2.81 -2.63
C CYS A 56 -1.68 2.58 -1.12
N GLY A 57 -0.75 2.93 -0.23
CA GLY A 57 -0.92 2.74 1.22
C GLY A 57 -0.71 1.30 1.72
N ARG A 58 -0.30 0.37 0.86
CA ARG A 58 -0.13 -1.06 1.21
C ARG A 58 1.12 -1.37 2.02
N VAL A 59 2.04 -0.41 2.16
CA VAL A 59 3.25 -0.55 3.00
C VAL A 59 3.16 0.45 4.14
N ARG A 60 2.72 -0.02 5.31
CA ARG A 60 2.75 0.75 6.57
C ARG A 60 3.92 0.39 7.46
N ARG A 61 4.48 -0.82 7.33
CA ARG A 61 5.69 -1.30 8.02
C ARG A 61 6.44 -2.30 7.13
N PRO A 62 7.75 -2.13 6.91
CA PRO A 62 8.58 -3.20 6.37
C PRO A 62 8.64 -4.37 7.39
N GLN A 63 8.58 -5.60 6.88
CA GLN A 63 8.85 -6.83 7.65
C GLN A 63 10.35 -7.12 7.62
#